data_AF-A0A4V0X8X0-F1
#
_entry.id   AF-A0A4V0X8X0-F1
#
_cell.length_a   1.000
_cell.length_b   1.000
_cell.length_c   1.000
_cell.angle_alpha   90.00
_cell.angle_beta   90.00
_cell.angle_gamma   90.00
#
_symmetry.space_group_name_H-M   'P 1'
#
loop_
_entity.id
_entity.type
_entity.pdbx_description
1 polymer ?
#
loop_
_entity_poly.entity_id
_entity_poly.type
_entity_poly.pdbx_seq_one_letter_code
_entity_poly.pdbx_strand_id
1 'polypeptide(L)' 'MIRQAQTPQAMLNIQATALPYDELYEALIQAHEGLSIEQSHAMNARLVLLLANQIDDLGLFKEALMAARGSA' A
#
# COMPACT_ATOMS: atom_id res chain seq x y z
N MET A 1 25.68 -27.75 14.68
CA MET A 1 25.68 -26.31 14.31
C MET A 1 24.49 -26.06 13.41
N ILE A 2 23.41 -25.48 13.93
CA ILE A 2 22.21 -25.18 13.14
C ILE A 2 22.40 -23.79 12.53
N ARG A 3 22.59 -23.70 11.20
CA ARG A 3 22.45 -22.43 10.48
C ARG A 3 20.99 -22.00 10.59
N GLN A 4 20.72 -20.97 11.37
CA GLN A 4 19.46 -20.25 11.24
C GLN A 4 19.44 -19.68 9.81
N ALA A 5 18.57 -20.20 8.96
CA ALA A 5 18.26 -19.58 7.70
C ALA A 5 17.61 -18.23 8.03
N GLN A 6 18.37 -17.15 7.85
CA GLN A 6 17.82 -15.81 7.86
C GLN A 6 16.82 -15.74 6.71
N THR A 7 15.53 -15.74 7.02
CA THR A 7 14.48 -15.42 6.06
C THR A 7 14.84 -14.07 5.44
N PRO A 8 14.85 -13.91 4.10
CA PRO A 8 15.05 -12.59 3.52
C PRO A 8 13.95 -11.69 4.06
N GLN A 9 14.32 -10.64 4.81
CA GLN A 9 13.39 -9.56 5.15
C GLN A 9 12.81 -9.08 3.81
N ALA A 10 11.49 -9.16 3.66
CA ALA A 10 10.83 -8.73 2.44
C ALA A 10 11.10 -7.23 2.27
N MET A 11 11.98 -6.87 1.34
CA MET A 11 12.22 -5.48 0.98
C MET A 11 10.97 -4.94 0.28
N LEU A 12 10.59 -3.70 0.59
CA LEU A 12 9.49 -3.04 -0.09
C LEU A 12 9.73 -3.00 -1.61
N ASN A 13 8.90 -3.72 -2.36
CA ASN A 13 8.90 -3.61 -3.81
C ASN A 13 8.03 -2.42 -4.23
N ILE A 14 8.66 -1.31 -4.60
CA ILE A 14 8.00 -0.11 -5.15
C ILE A 14 7.90 -0.13 -6.68
N GLN A 15 8.34 -1.20 -7.34
CA GLN A 15 8.25 -1.31 -8.79
C GLN A 15 6.84 -1.72 -9.21
N ALA A 16 6.47 -1.30 -10.42
CA ALA A 16 5.26 -1.79 -11.04
C ALA A 16 5.32 -3.32 -11.17
N THR A 17 4.24 -4.00 -10.78
CA THR A 17 4.08 -5.45 -10.91
C THR A 17 3.21 -5.77 -12.13
N ALA A 18 2.86 -7.04 -12.34
CA ALA A 18 1.97 -7.44 -13.44
C ALA A 18 0.48 -7.08 -13.22
N LEU A 19 0.19 -6.09 -12.36
CA LEU A 19 -1.18 -5.66 -12.09
C LEU A 19 -1.78 -4.96 -13.32
N PRO A 20 -3.09 -5.14 -13.59
CA PRO A 20 -3.81 -4.37 -14.59
C PRO A 20 -4.02 -2.94 -14.06
N TYR A 21 -3.02 -2.08 -14.26
CA TYR A 21 -3.04 -0.71 -13.72
C TYR A 21 -4.21 0.12 -14.22
N ASP A 22 -4.63 -0.05 -15.47
CA ASP A 22 -5.76 0.69 -16.05
C ASP A 22 -7.06 0.37 -15.30
N GLU A 23 -7.35 -0.92 -15.08
CA GLU A 23 -8.53 -1.37 -14.32
C GLU A 23 -8.47 -0.91 -12.86
N LEU A 24 -7.27 -0.93 -12.25
CA LEU A 24 -7.07 -0.45 -10.89
C LEU A 24 -7.34 1.06 -10.78
N TYR A 25 -6.81 1.86 -11.71
CA TYR A 25 -7.04 3.30 -11.73
C TYR A 25 -8.51 3.63 -11.98
N GLU A 26 -9.16 2.92 -12.90
CA GLU A 26 -10.59 3.07 -13.17
C GLU A 26 -11.43 2.77 -11.90
N ALA A 27 -11.16 1.66 -11.23
CA ALA A 27 -11.87 1.29 -10.00
C ALA A 27 -11.68 2.32 -8.89
N LEU A 28 -10.48 2.89 -8.74
CA LEU A 28 -10.22 3.96 -7.77
C LEU A 28 -11.00 5.23 -8.09
N ILE A 29 -11.04 5.65 -9.37
CA ILE A 29 -11.78 6.84 -9.79
C ILE A 29 -13.28 6.64 -9.56
N GLN A 30 -13.83 5.49 -9.97
CA GLN A 30 -15.24 5.16 -9.78
C GLN A 30 -15.62 5.13 -8.29
N ALA A 31 -14.74 4.63 -7.41
CA ALA A 31 -14.99 4.62 -5.97
C ALA A 31 -15.17 6.02 -5.36
N HIS A 32 -14.67 7.07 -6.03
CA HIS A 32 -14.83 8.46 -5.59
C HIS A 32 -16.10 9.14 -6.10
N GLU A 33 -16.84 8.54 -7.02
CA GLU A 33 -18.02 9.15 -7.62
C GLU A 33 -19.10 9.46 -6.57
N GLY A 34 -19.63 10.69 -6.59
CA GLY A 34 -20.68 11.14 -5.65
C GLY A 34 -20.19 11.45 -4.23
N LEU A 35 -18.89 11.29 -3.93
CA LEU A 35 -18.32 11.66 -2.64
C LEU A 35 -17.92 13.14 -2.60
N SER A 36 -18.12 13.79 -1.45
CA SER A 36 -17.46 15.07 -1.16
C SER A 36 -15.94 14.88 -1.03
N ILE A 37 -15.19 15.97 -1.03
CA ILE A 37 -13.74 15.96 -0.84
C ILE A 37 -13.39 15.29 0.51
N GLU A 38 -14.11 15.63 1.57
CA GLU A 38 -13.90 15.08 2.91
C GLU A 38 -14.22 13.58 2.95
N GLN A 39 -15.30 13.16 2.29
CA GLN A 39 -15.68 11.75 2.19
C GLN A 39 -14.67 10.95 1.36
N SER A 40 -14.14 11.54 0.28
CA SER A 40 -13.08 10.98 -0.56
C SER A 40 -11.79 10.76 0.26
N HIS A 41 -11.36 11.75 1.05
CA HIS A 41 -10.23 11.59 1.97
C HIS A 41 -10.47 10.51 3.03
N ALA A 42 -11.67 10.46 3.61
CA ALA A 42 -12.02 9.42 4.59
C ALA A 42 -12.06 8.02 3.96
N MET A 43 -12.49 7.90 2.70
CA MET A 43 -12.41 6.65 1.93
C MET A 43 -10.96 6.21 1.75
N ASN A 44 -10.09 7.11 1.30
CA ASN A 44 -8.66 6.81 1.09
C ASN A 44 -7.97 6.38 2.40
N ALA A 45 -8.25 7.04 3.51
CA ALA A 45 -7.71 6.65 4.82
C ALA A 45 -8.16 5.23 5.22
N ARG A 46 -9.44 4.89 5.01
CA ARG A 46 -9.96 3.54 5.27
C ARG A 46 -9.33 2.50 4.35
N LEU A 47 -9.18 2.80 3.06
CA LEU A 47 -8.54 1.91 2.09
C LEU A 47 -7.10 1.59 2.51
N VAL A 48 -6.31 2.60 2.91
CA VAL A 48 -4.94 2.41 3.40
C VAL A 48 -4.92 1.48 4.62
N LEU A 49 -5.81 1.66 5.59
CA LEU A 49 -5.87 0.80 6.79
C LEU A 49 -6.27 -0.65 6.46
N LEU A 50 -7.23 -0.84 5.54
CA LEU A 50 -7.64 -2.18 5.09
C LEU A 50 -6.50 -2.92 4.37
N LEU A 51 -5.76 -2.22 3.52
CA LEU A 51 -4.58 -2.78 2.84
C LEU A 51 -3.44 -3.04 3.82
N ALA A 52 -3.22 -2.14 4.79
CA ALA A 52 -2.22 -2.33 5.84
C ALA A 52 -2.51 -3.56 6.70
N ASN A 53 -3.78 -3.90 6.94
CA ASN A 53 -4.16 -5.13 7.63
C ASN A 53 -3.78 -6.41 6.86
N GLN A 54 -3.51 -6.32 5.55
CA GLN A 54 -3.00 -7.46 4.76
C GLN A 54 -1.47 -7.58 4.85
N ILE A 55 -0.78 -6.55 5.35
CA ILE A 55 0.66 -6.51 5.54
C ILE A 55 0.94 -6.99 6.96
N ASP A 56 1.18 -8.29 7.15
CA ASP A 56 1.57 -8.90 8.43
C ASP A 56 3.02 -8.53 8.86
N ASP A 57 3.51 -7.36 8.45
CA ASP A 57 4.86 -6.85 8.74
C ASP A 57 4.84 -5.32 8.97
N LEU A 58 4.93 -4.93 10.24
CA LEU A 58 4.99 -3.52 10.65
C LEU A 58 6.27 -2.81 10.17
N GLY A 59 7.38 -3.52 9.99
CA GLY A 59 8.62 -2.97 9.45
C GLY A 59 8.44 -2.56 8.01
N LEU A 60 7.90 -3.47 7.19
CA LEU A 60 7.54 -3.22 5.80
C LEU A 60 6.54 -2.07 5.65
N PHE A 61 5.54 -1.99 6.53
CA PHE A 61 4.59 -0.88 6.53
C PHE A 61 5.25 0.47 6.81
N LYS A 62 6.20 0.54 7.75
CA LYS A 62 6.96 1.77 8.04
C LYS A 62 7.85 2.18 6.87
N GLU A 63 8.50 1.22 6.21
CA GLU A 63 9.26 1.49 4.99
C GLU A 63 8.36 2.06 3.87
N ALA A 64 7.16 1.51 3.71
CA ALA A 64 6.18 2.01 2.75
C ALA A 64 5.75 3.45 3.05
N LEU A 65 5.53 3.80 4.33
CA LEU A 65 5.23 5.18 4.73
C LEU A 65 6.39 6.14 4.43
N MET A 66 7.63 5.71 4.65
CA MET A 66 8.81 6.51 4.32
C MET A 66 8.93 6.73 2.81
N ALA A 67 8.70 5.69 2.01
CA ALA A 67 8.71 5.80 0.55
C ALA A 67 7.58 6.71 0.03
N ALA A 68 6.36 6.56 0.55
CA ALA A 68 5.19 7.32 0.14
C ALA A 68 5.27 8.82 0.51
N ARG A 69 6.02 9.19 1.56
CA ARG A 69 6.29 10.60 1.89
C ARG A 69 7.10 11.33 0.83
N GLY A 70 7.80 10.60 -0.04
CA GLY A 70 8.77 11.15 -0.99
C GLY A 70 9.98 11.77 -0.29
N SER A 71 11.04 12.04 -1.06
CA SER A 71 12.02 13.06 -0.66
C SER A 71 11.33 14.40 -0.83
N ALA A 72 11.15 15.16 0.25
CA ALA A 72 10.69 16.55 0.16
C ALA A 72 11.59 17.37 -0.77
#